data_AF-A0AAN8YZR9-F1
#
_entry.id   AF-A0AAN8YZR9-F1
#
_cell.length_a   1.000
_cell.length_b   1.000
_cell.length_c   1.000
_cell.angle_alpha   90.00
_cell.angle_beta   90.00
_cell.angle_gamma   90.00
#
_symmetry.space_group_name_H-M   'P 1'
#
loop_
_entity.id
_entity.type
_entity.pdbx_description
1 polymer ?
#
loop_
_entity_poly.entity_id
_entity_poly.type
_entity_poly.pdbx_seq_one_letter_code
_entity_poly.pdbx_strand_id
1 'polypeptide(L)'
;MEGVAQLQRQLVDYSTSLFQEGFLDNQFTQLQQLQDESNPDFVVEVVNLFFEDSERLLNELTKALDQPSVDFKKVDSHVHQLKGTLVHKEFKMSALPSATTVRSITLKGNCLNCLQQVKEEYSLVKNKLETLFKLEQQLLAAGGSVALDEMQIRTPPLQREPRTW
;
A
#
# COMPACT_ATOMS: atom_id res chain seq x y z
N MET A 1 22.28 -22.43 8.00
CA MET A 1 20.91 -22.53 8.55
C MET A 1 20.57 -21.38 9.49
N GLU A 2 21.52 -20.85 10.29
CA GLU A 2 21.27 -19.71 11.18
C GLU A 2 20.84 -18.41 10.46
N GLY A 3 21.41 -18.10 9.29
CA GLY A 3 21.01 -16.94 8.49
C GLY A 3 19.59 -17.00 7.91
N VAL A 4 19.10 -18.20 7.57
CA VAL A 4 17.72 -18.39 7.06
C VAL A 4 16.71 -18.14 8.17
N ALA A 5 16.95 -18.68 9.37
CA ALA A 5 16.09 -18.47 10.53
C ALA A 5 16.04 -16.98 10.95
N GLN A 6 17.17 -16.27 10.84
CA GLN A 6 17.22 -14.83 11.10
C GLN A 6 16.40 -14.04 10.07
N LEU A 7 16.52 -14.36 8.78
CA LEU A 7 15.74 -13.70 7.71
C LEU A 7 14.24 -13.99 7.85
N GLN A 8 13.86 -15.21 8.21
CA GLN A 8 12.45 -15.56 8.50
C GLN A 8 11.90 -14.71 9.64
N ARG A 9 12.65 -14.60 10.74
CA ARG A 9 12.23 -13.78 11.88
C ARG A 9 12.10 -12.30 11.50
N GLN A 10 13.06 -11.77 10.74
CA GLN A 10 13.00 -10.39 10.26
C GLN A 10 11.79 -10.14 9.37
N LEU A 11 11.47 -11.07 8.48
CA LEU A 11 10.31 -10.99 7.60
C LEU A 11 9.00 -10.99 8.41
N VAL A 12 8.87 -11.89 9.39
CA VAL A 12 7.70 -11.97 10.27
C VAL A 12 7.54 -10.70 11.11
N ASP A 13 8.62 -10.26 11.76
CA ASP A 13 8.60 -9.06 12.61
C ASP A 13 8.26 -7.80 11.80
N TYR A 14 8.85 -7.65 10.60
CA TYR A 14 8.58 -6.52 9.72
C TYR A 14 7.16 -6.52 9.19
N SER A 15 6.67 -7.66 8.70
CA SER A 15 5.30 -7.77 8.20
C SER A 15 4.28 -7.49 9.29
N THR A 16 4.52 -8.00 10.50
CA THR A 16 3.68 -7.71 11.68
C THR A 16 3.62 -6.20 11.95
N SER A 17 4.74 -5.50 11.86
CA SER A 17 4.77 -4.03 12.01
C SER A 17 3.91 -3.35 10.94
N LEU A 18 4.00 -3.79 9.68
CA LEU A 18 3.21 -3.22 8.60
C LEU A 18 1.70 -3.42 8.79
N PHE A 19 1.26 -4.57 9.31
CA PHE A 19 -0.15 -4.79 9.69
C PHE A 19 -0.58 -3.91 10.87
N GLN A 20 0.25 -3.79 11.91
CA GLN A 20 -0.06 -2.96 13.09
C GLN A 20 -0.11 -1.46 12.77
N GLU A 21 0.77 -1.00 11.89
CA GLU A 21 0.81 0.37 11.40
C GLU A 21 -0.29 0.66 10.35
N GLY A 22 -1.00 -0.38 9.87
CA GLY A 22 -2.09 -0.25 8.89
C GLY A 22 -1.64 -0.15 7.42
N PHE A 23 -0.37 -0.43 7.13
CA PHE A 23 0.15 -0.53 5.76
C PHE A 23 -0.32 -1.81 5.06
N LEU A 24 -0.55 -2.89 5.80
CA LEU A 24 -1.14 -4.12 5.27
C LEU A 24 -2.50 -4.38 5.92
N ASP A 25 -3.41 -4.99 5.18
CA ASP A 25 -4.70 -5.44 5.70
C ASP A 25 -5.04 -6.86 5.24
N ASN A 26 -6.21 -7.35 5.63
CA ASN A 26 -6.65 -8.71 5.30
C ASN A 26 -6.83 -8.96 3.79
N GLN A 27 -6.88 -7.92 2.94
CA GLN A 27 -6.88 -8.11 1.49
C GLN A 27 -5.47 -8.37 0.95
N PHE A 28 -4.44 -7.80 1.56
CA PHE A 28 -3.06 -8.21 1.24
C PHE A 28 -2.85 -9.70 1.53
N THR A 29 -3.36 -10.20 2.66
CA THR A 29 -3.32 -11.65 2.97
C THR A 29 -4.09 -12.48 1.93
N GLN A 30 -5.25 -12.02 1.48
CA GLN A 30 -6.00 -12.71 0.40
C GLN A 30 -5.22 -12.73 -0.91
N LEU A 31 -4.52 -11.63 -1.25
CA LEU A 31 -3.68 -11.57 -2.43
C LEU A 31 -2.53 -12.58 -2.35
N GLN A 32 -1.90 -12.70 -1.18
CA GLN A 32 -0.86 -13.71 -0.95
C GLN A 32 -1.39 -15.14 -1.06
N GLN A 33 -2.65 -15.41 -0.70
CA GLN A 33 -3.27 -16.73 -0.85
C GLN A 33 -3.54 -17.13 -2.31
N LEU A 34 -3.58 -16.16 -3.22
CA LEU A 34 -3.73 -16.40 -4.66
C LEU A 34 -2.38 -16.69 -5.34
N GLN A 35 -1.27 -16.44 -4.65
CA GLN A 35 0.06 -16.78 -5.13
C GLN A 35 0.31 -18.28 -4.95
N ASP A 36 0.80 -18.94 -6.01
CA ASP A 36 1.13 -20.36 -5.99
C ASP A 36 2.47 -20.64 -6.70
N GLU A 37 2.89 -21.90 -6.75
CA GLU A 37 4.14 -22.31 -7.41
C GLU A 37 4.14 -22.05 -8.93
N SER A 38 2.95 -21.91 -9.55
CA SER A 38 2.80 -21.62 -10.99
C SER A 38 2.85 -20.11 -11.27
N ASN A 39 2.53 -19.27 -10.30
CA ASN A 39 2.66 -17.82 -10.38
C ASN A 39 3.27 -17.22 -9.09
N PRO A 40 4.59 -17.42 -8.85
CA PRO A 40 5.25 -16.99 -7.62
C PRO A 40 5.40 -15.46 -7.51
N ASP A 41 5.25 -14.72 -8.61
CA ASP A 41 5.43 -13.26 -8.64
C ASP A 41 4.09 -12.50 -8.61
N PHE A 42 2.95 -13.20 -8.51
CA PHE A 42 1.60 -12.61 -8.60
C PHE A 42 1.41 -11.38 -7.70
N VAL A 43 1.78 -11.47 -6.42
CA VAL A 43 1.61 -10.37 -5.46
C VAL A 43 2.46 -9.17 -5.86
N VAL A 44 3.69 -9.41 -6.30
CA VAL A 44 4.64 -8.37 -6.73
C VAL A 44 4.13 -7.69 -7.99
N GLU A 45 3.62 -8.44 -8.97
CA GLU A 45 3.04 -7.89 -10.20
C GLU A 45 1.84 -6.99 -9.92
N VAL A 46 0.90 -7.44 -9.08
CA VAL A 46 -0.29 -6.67 -8.70
C VAL A 46 0.09 -5.38 -7.98
N VAL A 47 1.07 -5.45 -7.07
CA VAL A 47 1.54 -4.28 -6.31
C VAL A 47 2.32 -3.31 -7.21
N ASN A 48 3.10 -3.81 -8.17
CA ASN A 48 3.76 -2.97 -9.17
C ASN A 48 2.76 -2.23 -10.06
N LEU A 49 1.69 -2.90 -10.52
CA LEU A 49 0.64 -2.26 -11.31
C LEU A 49 -0.03 -1.12 -10.52
N PHE A 50 -0.29 -1.35 -9.23
CA PHE A 50 -0.81 -0.31 -8.33
C PHE A 50 0.13 0.90 -8.23
N PHE A 51 1.45 0.68 -8.14
CA PHE A 51 2.43 1.76 -8.12
C PHE A 51 2.49 2.54 -9.44
N GLU A 52 2.50 1.83 -10.57
CA GLU A 52 2.51 2.47 -11.89
C GLU A 52 1.29 3.37 -12.10
N ASP A 53 0.09 2.88 -11.76
CA ASP A 53 -1.14 3.67 -11.87
C ASP A 53 -1.15 4.87 -10.91
N SER A 54 -0.69 4.67 -9.67
CA SER A 54 -0.63 5.74 -8.66
C SER A 54 0.38 6.83 -9.06
N GLU A 55 1.56 6.47 -9.54
CA GLU A 55 2.57 7.42 -10.04
C GLU A 55 2.07 8.22 -11.24
N ARG A 56 1.41 7.55 -12.18
CA ARG A 56 0.79 8.21 -13.33
C ARG A 56 -0.22 9.27 -12.86
N LEU A 57 -1.11 8.92 -11.94
CA LEU A 57 -2.13 9.84 -11.41
C LEU A 57 -1.53 11.00 -10.60
N LEU A 58 -0.52 10.74 -9.78
CA LEU A 58 0.20 11.79 -9.02
C LEU A 58 0.94 12.76 -9.96
N ASN A 59 1.52 12.25 -11.04
CA ASN A 59 2.17 13.07 -12.06
C ASN A 59 1.16 13.95 -12.82
N GLU A 60 0.01 13.38 -13.20
CA GLU A 60 -1.06 14.15 -13.86
C GLU A 60 -1.68 15.21 -12.93
N LEU A 61 -1.81 14.93 -11.62
CA LEU A 61 -2.19 15.91 -10.61
C LEU A 61 -1.17 17.04 -10.50
N THR A 62 0.13 16.70 -10.48
CA THR A 62 1.22 17.68 -10.42
C THR A 62 1.15 18.62 -11.62
N LYS A 63 1.06 18.06 -12.83
CA LYS A 63 0.96 18.86 -14.07
C LYS A 63 -0.27 19.76 -14.11
N ALA A 64 -1.41 19.29 -13.59
CA ALA A 64 -2.65 20.04 -13.56
C ALA A 64 -2.61 21.22 -12.57
N LEU A 65 -1.90 21.06 -11.44
CA LEU A 65 -1.74 22.09 -10.42
C LEU A 65 -0.62 23.10 -10.75
N ASP A 66 0.35 22.73 -11.58
CA ASP A 66 1.47 23.59 -12.02
C ASP A 66 1.11 24.54 -13.17
N GLN A 67 -0.15 24.50 -13.67
CA GLN A 67 -0.61 25.40 -14.73
C GLN A 67 -0.88 26.83 -14.20
N PRO A 68 -0.62 27.88 -15.01
CA PRO A 68 -0.94 29.26 -14.66
C PRO A 68 -2.43 29.48 -14.32
N SER A 69 -3.32 28.71 -14.96
CA SER A 69 -4.73 28.62 -14.63
C SER A 69 -5.11 27.16 -14.34
N VAL A 70 -5.39 26.87 -13.07
CA VAL A 70 -5.71 25.51 -12.63
C VAL A 70 -7.14 25.13 -13.04
N ASP A 71 -7.27 24.06 -13.83
CA ASP A 71 -8.55 23.41 -14.11
C ASP A 71 -8.93 22.46 -12.98
N PHE A 72 -9.70 22.99 -12.02
CA PHE A 72 -10.16 22.23 -10.86
C PHE A 72 -11.07 21.04 -11.21
N LYS A 73 -11.72 21.00 -12.38
CA LYS A 73 -12.49 19.83 -12.80
C LYS A 73 -11.56 18.67 -13.16
N LYS A 74 -10.45 18.96 -13.84
CA LYS A 74 -9.41 17.97 -14.16
C LYS A 74 -8.72 17.47 -12.89
N VAL A 75 -8.41 18.37 -11.95
CA VAL A 75 -7.85 17.99 -10.64
C VAL A 75 -8.83 17.06 -9.89
N ASP A 76 -10.10 17.41 -9.79
CA ASP A 76 -11.12 16.59 -9.11
C ASP A 76 -11.25 15.20 -9.74
N SER A 77 -11.23 15.11 -11.08
CA SER A 77 -11.24 13.83 -11.79
C SER A 77 -10.04 12.95 -11.43
N HIS A 78 -8.83 13.51 -11.40
CA HIS A 78 -7.63 12.74 -11.04
C HIS A 78 -7.61 12.35 -9.56
N VAL A 79 -8.06 13.23 -8.65
CA VAL A 79 -8.25 12.92 -7.23
C VAL A 79 -9.25 11.77 -7.07
N HIS A 80 -10.33 11.77 -7.84
CA HIS A 80 -11.33 10.70 -7.81
C HIS A 80 -10.77 9.38 -8.32
N GLN A 81 -10.01 9.40 -9.41
CA GLN A 81 -9.34 8.20 -9.95
C GLN A 81 -8.30 7.66 -8.97
N LEU A 82 -7.48 8.52 -8.38
CA LEU A 82 -6.50 8.13 -7.36
C LEU A 82 -7.22 7.50 -6.19
N LYS A 83 -8.27 8.13 -5.64
CA LYS A 83 -9.09 7.50 -4.60
C LYS A 83 -9.69 6.16 -5.06
N GLY A 84 -10.05 6.03 -6.34
CA GLY A 84 -10.49 4.76 -6.93
C GLY A 84 -9.42 3.68 -6.85
N THR A 85 -8.17 4.00 -7.21
CA THR A 85 -7.04 3.06 -7.12
C THR A 85 -6.74 2.63 -5.67
N LEU A 86 -7.06 3.48 -4.70
CA LEU A 86 -6.92 3.18 -3.26
C LEU A 86 -8.06 2.33 -2.69
N VAL A 87 -9.22 2.33 -3.36
CA VAL A 87 -10.46 1.72 -2.87
C VAL A 87 -11.02 0.74 -3.90
N HIS A 88 -10.20 0.18 -4.78
CA HIS A 88 -10.65 -0.86 -5.71
C HIS A 88 -11.27 -2.01 -4.91
N LYS A 89 -12.46 -2.45 -5.34
CA LYS A 89 -13.37 -3.33 -4.58
C LYS A 89 -12.80 -4.73 -4.26
N GLU A 90 -11.64 -5.07 -4.82
CA GLU A 90 -10.95 -6.35 -4.67
C GLU A 90 -9.50 -6.17 -4.14
N PHE A 91 -9.04 -4.93 -3.95
CA PHE A 91 -7.71 -4.57 -3.45
C PHE A 91 -7.78 -3.23 -2.72
N LYS A 92 -7.93 -3.25 -1.41
CA LYS A 92 -7.74 -2.05 -0.57
C LYS A 92 -6.36 -2.16 0.06
N MET A 93 -5.43 -1.36 -0.44
CA MET A 93 -4.27 -1.03 0.36
C MET A 93 -4.72 0.03 1.36
N SER A 94 -4.96 -0.34 2.62
CA SER A 94 -5.27 0.62 3.69
C SER A 94 -4.14 1.63 3.94
N ALA A 95 -2.98 1.40 3.31
CA ALA A 95 -1.71 2.08 3.51
C ALA A 95 -1.65 3.53 3.07
N LEU A 96 -2.45 3.97 2.09
CA LEU A 96 -2.43 5.38 1.72
C LEU A 96 -3.27 6.16 2.73
N PRO A 97 -2.71 7.18 3.41
CA PRO A 97 -3.38 7.84 4.50
C PRO A 97 -4.72 8.38 4.08
N SER A 98 -5.62 8.21 5.04
CA SER A 98 -7.06 8.37 5.01
C SER A 98 -7.57 9.12 3.78
N ALA A 99 -8.66 8.62 3.20
CA ALA A 99 -9.52 9.34 2.28
C ALA A 99 -9.72 10.85 2.61
N THR A 100 -9.51 11.26 3.87
CA THR A 100 -9.29 12.64 4.35
C THR A 100 -8.20 13.45 3.60
N THR A 101 -6.96 12.99 3.41
CA THR A 101 -5.87 13.78 2.78
C THR A 101 -6.13 13.99 1.29
N VAL A 102 -6.56 12.93 0.60
CA VAL A 102 -6.99 12.99 -0.81
C VAL A 102 -8.22 13.90 -0.97
N ARG A 103 -9.16 13.89 -0.02
CA ARG A 103 -10.33 14.79 0.00
C ARG A 103 -9.94 16.26 0.23
N SER A 104 -8.84 16.53 0.93
CA SER A 104 -8.31 17.88 1.15
C SER A 104 -7.70 18.50 -0.12
N ILE A 105 -7.23 17.71 -1.09
CA ILE A 105 -6.78 18.22 -2.40
C ILE A 105 -7.92 19.01 -3.10
N THR A 106 -9.17 18.61 -2.85
CA THR A 106 -10.37 19.21 -3.45
C THR A 106 -10.80 20.53 -2.80
N LEU A 107 -10.34 20.85 -1.58
CA LEU A 107 -10.72 22.07 -0.88
C LEU A 107 -9.76 23.20 -1.24
N LYS A 108 -10.24 24.13 -2.07
CA LYS A 108 -9.45 25.26 -2.59
C LYS A 108 -8.73 26.02 -1.48
N GLY A 109 -7.42 26.19 -1.64
CA GLY A 109 -6.56 27.01 -0.77
C GLY A 109 -5.17 26.40 -0.53
N ASN A 110 -5.03 25.07 -0.61
CA ASN A 110 -3.76 24.40 -0.29
C ASN A 110 -3.46 23.11 -1.10
N CYS A 111 -3.94 23.03 -2.34
CA CYS A 111 -3.86 21.82 -3.17
C CYS A 111 -2.43 21.30 -3.38
N LEU A 112 -1.44 22.20 -3.44
CA LEU A 112 -0.02 21.84 -3.59
C LEU A 112 0.54 21.17 -2.33
N ASN A 113 0.28 21.69 -1.13
CA ASN A 113 0.73 21.04 0.09
C ASN A 113 0.00 19.70 0.31
N CYS A 114 -1.29 19.62 -0.02
CA CYS A 114 -2.02 18.35 0.04
C CYS A 114 -1.45 17.33 -0.96
N LEU A 115 -1.12 17.74 -2.20
CA LEU A 115 -0.47 16.86 -3.16
C LEU A 115 0.89 16.40 -2.67
N GLN A 116 1.67 17.30 -2.05
CA GLN A 116 2.96 16.96 -1.47
C GLN A 116 2.84 15.93 -0.34
N GLN A 117 1.86 16.09 0.55
CA GLN A 117 1.56 15.10 1.58
C GLN A 117 1.22 13.74 0.97
N VAL A 118 0.32 13.69 -0.02
CA VAL A 118 -0.04 12.42 -0.68
C VAL A 118 1.17 11.77 -1.35
N LYS A 119 2.10 12.54 -1.93
CA LYS A 119 3.35 12.01 -2.50
C LYS A 119 4.29 11.42 -1.45
N GLU A 120 4.44 12.09 -0.31
CA GLU A 120 5.27 11.62 0.80
C GLU A 120 4.73 10.32 1.37
N GLU A 121 3.41 10.28 1.57
CA GLU A 121 2.72 9.10 2.06
C GLU A 121 2.79 7.93 1.06
N TYR A 122 2.56 8.19 -0.24
CA TYR A 122 2.75 7.21 -1.30
C TYR A 122 4.17 6.63 -1.28
N SER A 123 5.18 7.50 -1.20
CA SER A 123 6.59 7.09 -1.12
C SER A 123 6.86 6.21 0.09
N LEU A 124 6.27 6.54 1.25
CA LEU A 124 6.40 5.73 2.46
C LEU A 124 5.82 4.32 2.27
N VAL A 125 4.62 4.21 1.69
CA VAL A 125 4.00 2.91 1.37
C VAL A 125 4.88 2.11 0.42
N LYS A 126 5.32 2.75 -0.67
CA LYS A 126 6.17 2.13 -1.70
C LYS A 126 7.45 1.56 -1.10
N ASN A 127 8.20 2.37 -0.35
CA ASN A 127 9.44 1.95 0.29
C ASN A 127 9.23 0.78 1.27
N LYS A 128 8.12 0.78 2.01
CA LYS A 128 7.79 -0.31 2.95
C LYS A 128 7.52 -1.63 2.22
N LEU A 129 6.76 -1.60 1.13
CA LEU A 129 6.50 -2.82 0.34
C LEU A 129 7.72 -3.31 -0.43
N GLU A 130 8.50 -2.41 -1.02
CA GLU A 130 9.77 -2.79 -1.66
C GLU A 130 10.73 -3.45 -0.67
N THR A 131 10.77 -2.96 0.57
CA THR A 131 11.54 -3.59 1.64
C THR A 131 11.01 -4.97 1.99
N LEU A 132 9.69 -5.14 2.07
CA LEU A 132 9.04 -6.43 2.32
C LEU A 132 9.43 -7.45 1.24
N PHE A 133 9.22 -7.13 -0.04
CA PHE A 133 9.55 -8.02 -1.16
C PHE A 133 11.04 -8.32 -1.25
N LYS A 134 11.91 -7.35 -0.89
CA LYS A 134 13.35 -7.59 -0.84
C LYS A 134 13.73 -8.60 0.24
N LEU A 135 13.08 -8.57 1.41
CA LEU A 135 13.30 -9.57 2.46
C LEU A 135 12.81 -10.96 2.03
N GLU A 136 11.67 -11.05 1.35
CA GLU A 136 11.16 -12.31 0.79
C GLU A 136 12.13 -12.89 -0.25
N GLN A 137 12.61 -12.07 -1.19
CA GLN A 137 13.60 -12.46 -2.20
C GLN A 137 14.92 -12.94 -1.58
N GLN A 138 15.39 -12.27 -0.53
CA GLN A 138 16.60 -12.70 0.20
C GLN A 138 16.40 -14.06 0.89
N LEU A 139 15.23 -14.28 1.47
CA LEU A 139 14.89 -15.54 2.11
C LEU A 139 14.84 -16.69 1.09
N LEU A 140 14.18 -16.47 -0.06
CA LEU A 140 14.11 -17.44 -1.14
C LEU A 140 15.50 -17.76 -1.72
N ALA A 141 16.32 -16.73 -1.95
CA ALA A 141 17.70 -16.90 -2.44
C ALA A 141 18.59 -17.66 -1.45
N ALA A 142 18.29 -17.59 -0.15
CA ALA A 142 18.97 -18.35 0.90
C ALA A 142 18.44 -19.79 1.07
N GLY A 143 17.47 -20.21 0.26
CA GLY A 143 16.84 -21.54 0.32
C GLY A 143 15.81 -21.69 1.44
N GLY A 144 15.32 -20.58 1.99
CA GLY A 144 14.20 -20.57 2.92
C GLY A 144 12.86 -20.48 2.21
N SER A 145 11.78 -20.76 2.93
CA SER A 145 10.40 -20.62 2.46
C SER A 145 9.68 -19.54 3.26
N VAL A 146 8.83 -18.78 2.56
CA VAL A 146 7.91 -17.82 3.16
C VAL A 146 6.75 -18.62 3.76
N ALA A 147 6.88 -19.04 5.01
CA ALA A 147 5.78 -19.71 5.73
C ALA A 147 4.80 -18.64 6.24
N LEU A 148 3.70 -18.45 5.49
CA LEU A 148 2.67 -17.42 5.75
C LEU A 148 1.80 -17.73 6.99
N ASP A 149 1.82 -18.96 7.50
CA ASP A 149 0.95 -19.43 8.60
C ASP A 149 1.23 -18.70 9.93
N GLU A 150 2.47 -18.23 10.16
CA GLU A 150 2.84 -17.52 11.39
C GLU A 150 2.46 -16.01 11.38
N MET A 151 2.10 -15.43 10.24
CA MET A 151 1.79 -14.00 10.12
C MET A 151 0.40 -13.65 10.71
N GLN A 152 -0.50 -14.63 10.83
CA GLN A 152 -1.85 -14.44 11.38
C GLN A 152 -1.95 -14.64 12.90
N ILE A 153 -0.96 -15.25 13.56
CA ILE A 153 -1.07 -15.62 14.98
C ILE A 153 -0.92 -14.42 15.92
N ARG A 154 -0.39 -13.28 15.43
CA ARG A 154 -0.12 -12.08 16.27
C ARG A 154 -1.00 -10.87 16.00
N THR A 155 -1.99 -10.96 15.10
CA THR A 155 -3.02 -9.91 15.01
C THR A 155 -4.11 -10.23 16.04
N PRO A 156 -4.27 -9.44 17.12
CA PRO A 156 -5.42 -9.62 18.00
C PRO A 156 -6.70 -9.44 17.17
N PRO A 157 -7.75 -10.24 17.40
CA PRO A 157 -9.01 -10.05 16.70
C PRO A 157 -9.47 -8.61 16.93
N LEU A 158 -9.72 -7.88 15.84
CA LEU A 158 -10.34 -6.56 15.85
C LEU A 158 -11.57 -6.64 16.78
N GLN A 159 -11.44 -6.10 17.99
CA GLN A 159 -12.58 -5.90 18.87
C GLN A 159 -13.52 -5.00 18.11
N ARG A 160 -14.64 -5.56 17.62
CA ARG A 160 -15.74 -4.78 17.09
C ARG A 160 -16.19 -3.84 18.20
N GLU A 161 -15.86 -2.56 18.07
CA GLU A 161 -16.47 -1.54 18.92
C GLU A 161 -17.99 -1.65 18.77
N PRO A 162 -18.73 -1.72 19.89
CA PRO A 162 -20.19 -1.80 19.83
C PRO A 162 -20.70 -0.51 19.20
N ARG A 163 -21.39 -0.64 18.06
CA ARG A 163 -22.17 0.45 17.50
C ARG A 163 -23.21 0.84 18.55
N THR A 164 -23.01 1.97 19.20
CA THR A 164 -24.10 2.67 19.91
C THR A 164 -25.09 3.12 18.85
N TRP A 165 -26.32 2.65 18.99
CA TRP A 165 -27.48 2.94 18.14
C TRP A 165 -27.82 4.44 18.10
#